data_AF-A0A2M6X1L5-F1
#
_entry.id   AF-A0A2M6X1L5-F1
#
_cell.length_a   1.000
_cell.length_b   1.000
_cell.length_c   1.000
_cell.angle_alpha   90.00
_cell.angle_beta   90.00
_cell.angle_gamma   90.00
#
_symmetry.space_group_name_H-M   'P 1'
#
loop_
_entity.id
_entity.type
_entity.pdbx_description
1 polymer ?
#
loop_
_entity_poly.entity_id
_entity_poly.type
_entity_poly.pdbx_seq_one_letter_code
_entity_poly.pdbx_strand_id
1 'polypeptide(L)'
;MNKPLVVSASFFVLLIIGYLAYQNHMLRNDLMRMEARIGQAMQTEPADKSGKGAQDPYVAREIKNTVVKNAKSLQECWLEFLKTDPPVKRGSVYLDWTVQTDGVPQSVEVIRSDFGNEAMNQCLMSKIKAFTFPPPPWNESKYVEYTLSFEREEDPKPKIEPELVLTKNPKEETKK
;
A
#
# COMPACT_ATOMS: atom_id res chain seq x y z
N MET A 1 78.23 -15.72 -3.75
CA MET A 1 77.06 -16.62 -3.91
C MET A 1 76.03 -16.23 -2.89
N ASN A 2 74.87 -15.68 -3.27
CA ASN A 2 73.74 -15.40 -2.36
C ASN A 2 72.49 -15.06 -3.19
N LYS A 3 71.60 -16.02 -3.45
CA LYS A 3 70.17 -15.78 -3.74
C LYS A 3 69.32 -17.02 -3.42
N PRO A 4 68.72 -17.09 -2.22
CA PRO A 4 67.42 -17.75 -2.09
C PRO A 4 66.37 -16.91 -1.32
N LEU A 5 66.55 -15.58 -1.19
CA LEU A 5 65.62 -14.74 -0.41
C LEU A 5 64.43 -14.20 -1.23
N VAL A 6 64.61 -13.97 -2.55
CA VAL A 6 63.61 -13.28 -3.39
C VAL A 6 62.43 -14.20 -3.77
N VAL A 7 62.65 -15.51 -3.84
CA VAL A 7 61.61 -16.47 -4.28
C VAL A 7 60.51 -16.65 -3.22
N SER A 8 60.83 -16.47 -1.93
CA SER A 8 59.88 -16.66 -0.82
C SER A 8 58.82 -15.54 -0.75
N ALA A 9 59.22 -14.28 -0.93
CA ALA A 9 58.29 -13.13 -0.86
C ALA A 9 57.22 -13.15 -1.97
N SER A 10 57.57 -13.63 -3.17
CA SER A 10 56.63 -13.74 -4.29
C SER A 10 55.51 -14.75 -4.02
N PHE A 11 55.77 -15.81 -3.26
CA PHE A 11 54.76 -16.82 -2.92
C PHE A 11 53.69 -16.26 -1.99
N PHE A 12 54.09 -15.49 -0.96
CA PHE A 12 53.14 -14.83 -0.06
C PHE A 12 52.26 -13.80 -0.78
N VAL A 13 52.83 -13.04 -1.73
CA VAL A 13 52.06 -12.10 -2.55
C VAL A 13 51.01 -12.83 -3.39
N LEU A 14 51.35 -13.97 -4.00
CA LEU A 14 50.39 -14.78 -4.77
C LEU A 14 49.30 -15.39 -3.88
N LEU A 15 49.62 -15.82 -2.65
CA LEU A 15 48.62 -16.29 -1.69
C LEU A 15 47.66 -15.18 -1.27
N ILE A 16 48.17 -13.96 -1.02
CA ILE A 16 47.33 -12.81 -0.68
C ILE A 16 46.42 -12.46 -1.86
N ILE A 17 46.94 -12.39 -3.08
CA ILE A 17 46.14 -12.12 -4.27
C ILE A 17 45.08 -13.21 -4.47
N GLY A 18 45.43 -14.48 -4.30
CA GLY A 18 44.50 -15.60 -4.36
C GLY A 18 43.40 -15.52 -3.30
N TYR A 19 43.77 -15.15 -2.07
CA TYR A 19 42.81 -14.97 -0.97
C TYR A 19 41.85 -13.81 -1.24
N LEU A 20 42.36 -12.66 -1.70
CA LEU A 20 41.53 -11.51 -2.07
C LEU A 20 40.61 -11.82 -3.25
N ALA A 21 41.10 -12.57 -4.25
CA ALA A 21 40.28 -13.04 -5.36
C ALA A 21 39.18 -14.00 -4.88
N TYR A 22 39.49 -14.90 -3.94
CA TYR A 22 38.52 -15.80 -3.34
C TYR A 22 37.44 -15.06 -2.55
N GLN A 23 37.83 -14.10 -1.70
CA GLN A 23 36.89 -13.25 -0.94
C GLN A 23 35.97 -12.46 -1.88
N ASN A 24 36.53 -11.86 -2.93
CA ASN A 24 35.74 -11.12 -3.93
C ASN A 24 34.79 -12.04 -4.71
N HIS A 25 35.22 -13.25 -5.08
CA HIS A 25 34.38 -14.23 -5.75
C HIS A 25 33.23 -14.71 -4.85
N MET A 26 33.51 -14.97 -3.57
CA MET A 26 32.49 -15.34 -2.58
C MET A 26 31.45 -14.22 -2.42
N LEU A 27 31.88 -12.96 -2.29
CA LEU A 27 31.00 -11.80 -2.17
C LEU A 27 30.09 -11.63 -3.40
N ARG A 28 30.62 -11.84 -4.61
CA ARG A 28 29.82 -11.81 -5.85
C ARG A 28 28.76 -12.90 -5.89
N ASN A 29 29.08 -14.10 -5.42
CA ASN A 29 28.12 -15.21 -5.36
C ASN A 29 26.98 -14.94 -4.37
N ASP A 30 27.30 -14.35 -3.22
CA ASP A 30 26.29 -14.00 -2.22
C ASP A 30 25.41 -12.84 -2.69
N LEU A 31 25.97 -11.86 -3.41
CA LEU A 31 25.21 -10.79 -4.05
C LEU A 31 24.18 -11.34 -5.06
N MET A 32 24.58 -12.27 -5.93
CA MET A 32 23.66 -12.92 -6.89
C MET A 32 22.54 -13.70 -6.20
N ARG A 33 22.85 -14.40 -5.09
CA ARG A 33 21.83 -15.11 -4.30
C ARG A 33 20.86 -14.17 -3.61
N MET A 34 21.31 -13.00 -3.16
CA MET A 34 20.45 -11.99 -2.56
C MET A 34 19.52 -11.37 -3.61
N GLU A 35 20.03 -11.02 -4.80
CA GLU A 35 19.20 -10.52 -5.91
C GLU A 35 18.12 -11.53 -6.31
N ALA A 36 18.46 -12.83 -6.40
CA ALA A 36 17.48 -13.88 -6.69
C ALA A 36 16.38 -13.98 -5.63
N ARG A 37 16.72 -13.83 -4.34
CA ARG A 37 15.74 -13.80 -3.24
C ARG A 37 14.84 -12.57 -3.27
N ILE A 38 15.39 -11.40 -3.59
CA ILE A 38 14.61 -10.16 -3.76
C ILE A 38 13.65 -10.31 -4.96
N GLY A 39 14.12 -10.87 -6.08
CA GLY A 39 13.30 -11.12 -7.26
C GLY A 39 12.17 -12.11 -7.00
N GLN A 40 12.42 -13.17 -6.23
CA GLN A 40 11.38 -14.13 -5.83
C GLN A 40 10.37 -13.52 -4.85
N ALA A 41 10.83 -12.72 -3.87
CA ALA A 41 9.94 -12.03 -2.93
C ALA A 41 9.02 -11.02 -3.63
N MET A 42 9.48 -10.37 -4.70
CA MET A 42 8.65 -9.49 -5.54
C MET A 42 7.61 -10.24 -6.38
N GLN A 43 7.81 -11.53 -6.69
CA GLN A 43 6.87 -12.30 -7.51
C GLN A 43 5.76 -12.98 -6.70
N THR A 44 5.87 -13.04 -5.37
CA THR A 44 4.90 -13.73 -4.50
C THR A 44 3.75 -12.86 -3.99
N GLU A 45 3.63 -11.60 -4.40
CA GLU A 45 2.41 -10.83 -4.12
C GLU A 45 1.34 -11.12 -5.19
N PRO A 46 0.12 -11.56 -4.82
CA PRO A 46 -0.98 -11.57 -5.77
C PRO A 46 -1.23 -10.13 -6.21
N ALA A 47 -1.06 -9.88 -7.50
CA ALA A 47 -1.24 -8.58 -8.13
C ALA A 47 -2.67 -8.05 -7.88
N ASP A 48 -2.84 -7.26 -6.83
CA ASP A 48 -3.98 -6.38 -6.68
C ASP A 48 -3.84 -5.29 -7.73
N LYS A 49 -4.83 -5.19 -8.61
CA LYS A 49 -4.85 -4.29 -9.75
C LYS A 49 -5.12 -2.87 -9.26
N SER A 50 -4.12 -2.21 -8.72
CA SER A 50 -4.13 -0.76 -8.54
C SER A 50 -2.70 -0.26 -8.71
N GLY A 51 -2.46 0.48 -9.78
CA GLY A 51 -1.14 1.00 -10.15
C GLY A 51 -0.64 2.05 -9.17
N LYS A 52 -0.23 1.63 -7.97
CA LYS A 52 0.50 2.45 -7.00
C LYS A 52 1.91 1.86 -6.90
N GLY A 53 2.92 2.70 -7.15
CA GLY A 53 4.32 2.34 -6.91
C GLY A 53 4.53 1.79 -5.50
N ALA A 54 5.62 1.05 -5.28
CA ALA A 54 5.96 0.34 -4.05
C ALA A 54 5.32 1.00 -2.81
N GLN A 55 4.22 0.40 -2.33
CA GLN A 55 3.43 0.99 -1.26
C GLN A 55 4.29 1.05 0.00
N ASP A 56 4.35 2.22 0.65
CA ASP A 56 5.18 2.41 1.84
C ASP A 56 4.85 1.32 2.89
N PRO A 57 5.84 0.55 3.39
CA PRO A 57 5.60 -0.56 4.33
C PRO A 57 4.92 -0.13 5.64
N TYR A 58 5.20 1.08 6.13
CA TYR A 58 4.55 1.63 7.31
C TYR A 58 3.07 1.90 7.03
N VAL A 59 2.74 2.45 5.86
CA VAL A 59 1.34 2.68 5.45
C VAL A 59 0.60 1.36 5.23
N ALA A 60 1.23 0.41 4.52
CA ALA A 60 0.61 -0.88 4.20
C ALA A 60 0.27 -1.71 5.45
N ARG A 61 1.06 -1.58 6.53
CA ARG A 61 0.93 -2.38 7.74
C ARG A 61 0.39 -1.60 8.93
N GLU A 62 1.13 -0.60 9.41
CA GLU A 62 0.84 0.06 10.69
C GLU A 62 -0.44 0.88 10.62
N ILE A 63 -0.60 1.69 9.56
CA ILE A 63 -1.81 2.49 9.34
C ILE A 63 -3.02 1.58 9.18
N LYS A 64 -2.94 0.60 8.27
CA LYS A 64 -4.02 -0.36 8.03
C LYS A 64 -4.44 -1.08 9.30
N ASN A 65 -3.49 -1.58 10.09
CA ASN A 65 -3.78 -2.28 11.33
C ASN A 65 -4.48 -1.39 12.36
N THR A 66 -4.04 -0.15 12.52
CA THR A 66 -4.69 0.80 13.44
C THR A 66 -6.11 1.14 13.00
N VAL A 67 -6.33 1.38 11.72
CA VAL A 67 -7.67 1.64 11.18
C VAL A 67 -8.59 0.43 11.39
N VAL A 68 -8.11 -0.78 11.09
CA VAL A 68 -8.88 -2.02 11.28
C VAL A 68 -9.22 -2.26 12.76
N LYS A 69 -8.27 -2.07 13.68
CA LYS A 69 -8.51 -2.19 15.13
C LYS A 69 -9.59 -1.24 15.63
N ASN A 70 -9.69 -0.06 15.02
CA ASN A 70 -10.67 0.95 15.37
C ASN A 70 -11.90 0.96 14.44
N ALA A 71 -12.06 -0.05 13.57
CA ALA A 71 -13.12 -0.09 12.56
C ALA A 71 -14.52 0.06 13.16
N LYS A 72 -14.77 -0.52 14.34
CA LYS A 72 -16.04 -0.38 15.06
C LYS A 72 -16.39 1.09 15.35
N SER A 73 -15.39 1.89 15.74
CA SER A 73 -15.61 3.32 16.05
C SER A 73 -15.92 4.15 14.79
N LEU A 74 -15.37 3.76 13.64
CA LEU A 74 -15.68 4.38 12.35
C LEU A 74 -17.07 3.93 11.85
N GLN A 75 -17.42 2.66 12.11
CA GLN A 75 -18.73 2.11 11.80
C GLN A 75 -19.86 2.85 12.51
N GLU A 76 -19.64 3.39 13.71
CA GLU A 76 -20.63 4.24 14.39
C GLU A 76 -21.04 5.45 13.54
N CYS A 77 -20.09 6.10 12.85
CA CYS A 77 -20.38 7.22 11.96
C CYS A 77 -21.24 6.78 10.77
N TRP A 78 -20.97 5.60 10.22
CA TRP A 78 -21.76 5.01 9.14
C TRP A 78 -23.18 4.66 9.58
N LEU A 79 -23.33 4.04 10.76
CA LEU A 79 -24.63 3.67 11.31
C LEU A 79 -25.48 4.90 11.62
N GLU A 80 -24.86 5.99 12.12
CA GLU A 80 -25.56 7.25 12.34
C GLU A 80 -26.03 7.88 11.03
N PHE A 81 -25.17 7.89 10.01
CA PHE A 81 -25.55 8.34 8.67
C PHE A 81 -26.74 7.55 8.11
N LEU A 82 -26.76 6.22 8.26
CA LEU A 82 -27.86 5.37 7.78
C LEU A 82 -29.21 5.66 8.44
N LYS A 83 -29.24 6.22 9.66
CA LYS A 83 -30.50 6.63 10.31
C LYS A 83 -31.20 7.78 9.59
N THR A 84 -30.47 8.52 8.73
CA THR A 84 -31.04 9.61 7.94
C THR A 84 -31.76 9.14 6.66
N ASP A 85 -31.82 7.82 6.43
CA ASP A 85 -32.28 7.18 5.19
C ASP A 85 -31.69 7.81 3.91
N PRO A 86 -30.36 7.81 3.76
CA PRO A 86 -29.69 8.44 2.64
C PRO A 86 -29.94 7.65 1.34
N PRO A 87 -29.95 8.33 0.17
CA PRO A 87 -30.10 7.67 -1.12
C PRO A 87 -28.91 6.78 -1.49
N VAL A 88 -27.71 7.09 -0.99
CA VAL A 88 -26.47 6.35 -1.25
C VAL A 88 -26.15 5.47 -0.04
N LYS A 89 -26.21 4.14 -0.22
CA LYS A 89 -26.02 3.13 0.85
C LYS A 89 -24.75 2.28 0.68
N ARG A 90 -23.96 2.56 -0.37
CA ARG A 90 -22.64 1.99 -0.63
C ARG A 90 -21.76 3.07 -1.25
N GLY A 91 -20.49 3.12 -0.86
CA GLY A 91 -19.54 4.08 -1.41
C GLY A 91 -18.26 4.16 -0.59
N SER A 92 -17.40 5.10 -0.96
CA SER A 92 -16.13 5.32 -0.30
C SER A 92 -15.95 6.76 0.16
N VAL A 93 -15.17 6.91 1.24
CA VAL A 93 -14.64 8.20 1.71
C VAL A 93 -13.13 8.14 1.60
N TYR A 94 -12.55 9.16 0.98
CA TYR A 94 -11.12 9.34 0.76
C TYR A 94 -10.63 10.41 1.72
N LEU A 95 -9.71 10.02 2.60
CA LEU A 95 -9.15 10.89 3.61
C LEU A 95 -7.64 10.98 3.44
N ASP A 96 -7.09 12.09 3.89
CA ASP A 96 -5.67 12.23 4.12
C ASP A 96 -5.37 12.83 5.49
N TRP A 97 -4.15 12.56 5.95
CA TRP A 97 -3.60 13.13 7.17
C TRP A 97 -2.08 12.94 7.19
N THR A 98 -1.43 13.62 8.15
CA THR A 98 -0.02 13.40 8.46
C THR A 98 0.09 12.77 9.84
N VAL A 99 0.73 11.61 9.94
CA VAL A 99 1.11 11.02 11.22
C VAL A 99 2.42 11.66 11.66
N GLN A 100 2.40 12.32 12.82
CA GLN A 100 3.56 12.94 13.42
C GLN A 100 4.52 11.88 13.99
N THR A 101 5.71 12.30 14.39
CA THR A 101 6.76 11.41 14.90
C THR A 101 6.38 10.69 16.20
N ASP A 102 5.41 11.22 16.95
CA ASP A 102 4.83 10.62 18.14
C ASP A 102 3.64 9.68 17.85
N GLY A 103 3.27 9.51 16.58
CA GLY A 103 2.13 8.69 16.16
C GLY A 103 0.78 9.42 16.21
N VAL A 104 0.75 10.72 16.51
CA VAL A 104 -0.48 11.51 16.55
C VAL A 104 -0.84 11.99 15.13
N PRO A 105 -2.08 11.77 14.68
CA PRO A 105 -2.54 12.27 13.38
C PRO A 105 -2.81 13.78 13.44
N GLN A 106 -2.34 14.50 12.42
CA GLN A 106 -2.60 15.92 12.20
C GLN A 106 -3.12 16.17 10.78
N SER A 107 -3.75 17.33 10.57
CA SER A 107 -4.29 17.73 9.27
C SER A 107 -5.21 16.67 8.65
N VAL A 108 -6.07 16.06 9.48
CA VAL A 108 -7.02 15.04 9.01
C VAL A 108 -8.13 15.71 8.23
N GLU A 109 -8.25 15.37 6.95
CA GLU A 109 -9.20 15.95 6.01
C GLU A 109 -9.88 14.88 5.14
N VAL A 110 -11.06 15.23 4.62
CA VAL A 110 -11.78 14.42 3.63
C VAL A 110 -11.56 15.06 2.27
N ILE A 111 -10.84 14.37 1.40
CA ILE A 111 -10.53 14.83 0.04
C ILE A 111 -11.75 14.63 -0.87
N ARG A 112 -12.43 13.48 -0.71
CA ARG A 112 -13.59 13.10 -1.55
C ARG A 112 -14.51 12.16 -0.77
N SER A 113 -15.81 12.31 -0.95
CA SER A 113 -16.82 11.43 -0.35
C SER A 113 -17.93 11.14 -1.36
N ASP A 114 -18.27 9.86 -1.54
CA ASP A 114 -19.39 9.46 -2.40
C ASP A 114 -20.77 9.74 -1.75
N PHE A 115 -20.81 10.05 -0.45
CA PHE A 115 -22.06 10.20 0.31
C PHE A 115 -22.58 11.65 0.40
N GLY A 116 -21.73 12.65 0.12
CA GLY A 116 -22.09 14.07 0.18
C GLY A 116 -22.62 14.54 1.55
N ASN A 117 -22.35 13.80 2.64
CA ASN A 117 -22.87 14.09 3.98
C ASN A 117 -21.79 14.61 4.91
N GLU A 118 -21.88 15.90 5.25
CA GLU A 118 -20.87 16.58 6.04
C GLU A 118 -20.81 16.08 7.50
N ALA A 119 -21.95 15.70 8.09
CA ALA A 119 -21.98 15.17 9.45
C ALA A 119 -21.22 13.83 9.56
N MET A 120 -21.38 12.95 8.57
CA MET A 120 -20.62 11.71 8.47
C MET A 120 -19.12 11.99 8.29
N ASN A 121 -18.76 12.91 7.40
CA ASN A 121 -17.36 13.31 7.16
C ASN A 121 -16.70 13.82 8.45
N GLN A 122 -17.37 14.73 9.17
CA GLN A 122 -16.87 15.29 10.43
C GLN A 122 -16.74 14.22 11.52
N CYS A 123 -17.70 13.30 11.61
CA CYS A 123 -17.61 12.17 12.52
C CYS A 123 -16.35 11.33 12.23
N LEU A 124 -16.13 10.95 10.97
CA LEU A 124 -14.95 10.16 10.57
C LEU A 124 -13.65 10.89 10.88
N MET A 125 -13.53 12.17 10.52
CA MET A 125 -12.36 12.99 10.82
C MET A 125 -12.10 13.06 12.32
N SER A 126 -13.14 13.25 13.14
CA SER A 126 -13.03 13.29 14.59
C SER A 126 -12.52 11.96 15.16
N LYS A 127 -13.04 10.83 14.68
CA LYS A 127 -12.57 9.50 15.10
C LYS A 127 -11.11 9.28 14.72
N ILE A 128 -10.71 9.58 13.49
CA ILE A 128 -9.31 9.42 13.04
C ILE A 128 -8.38 10.33 13.85
N LYS A 129 -8.75 11.58 14.14
CA LYS A 129 -7.98 12.49 15.01
C LYS A 129 -7.74 11.94 16.41
N ALA A 130 -8.63 11.09 16.91
CA ALA A 130 -8.53 10.48 18.22
C ALA A 130 -7.71 9.17 18.23
N PHE A 131 -7.27 8.67 17.08
CA PHE A 131 -6.45 7.46 17.02
C PHE A 131 -5.00 7.76 17.41
N THR A 132 -4.34 6.74 17.95
CA THR A 132 -2.89 6.71 18.14
C THR A 132 -2.30 5.69 17.18
N PHE A 133 -1.45 6.16 16.27
CA PHE A 133 -0.72 5.29 15.36
C PHE A 133 0.64 4.91 15.96
N PRO A 134 1.25 3.79 15.55
CA PRO A 134 2.64 3.53 15.85
C PRO A 134 3.52 4.66 15.29
N PRO A 135 4.57 5.10 16.00
CA PRO A 135 5.52 6.08 15.48
C PRO A 135 6.10 5.66 14.12
N PRO A 136 6.16 6.57 13.12
CA PRO A 136 6.82 6.27 11.85
C PRO A 136 8.32 5.98 12.02
N PRO A 137 8.93 5.19 11.11
CA PRO A 137 10.35 4.92 11.15
C PRO A 137 11.19 6.19 10.92
N TRP A 138 12.44 6.16 11.38
CA TRP A 138 13.43 7.26 11.23
C TRP A 138 13.04 8.60 11.84
N ASN A 139 11.99 8.64 12.69
CA ASN A 139 11.54 9.87 13.36
C ASN A 139 11.17 10.98 12.36
N GLU A 140 10.56 10.59 11.25
CA GLU A 140 10.03 11.49 10.23
C GLU A 140 8.50 11.42 10.23
N SER A 141 7.82 12.55 10.00
CA SER A 141 6.36 12.52 9.84
C SER A 141 5.98 11.83 8.53
N LYS A 142 4.81 11.20 8.50
CA LYS A 142 4.34 10.43 7.34
C LYS A 142 3.00 10.91 6.84
N TYR A 143 2.96 11.36 5.59
CA TYR A 143 1.70 11.62 4.87
C TYR A 143 1.01 10.30 4.50
N VAL A 144 -0.30 10.27 4.69
CA VAL A 144 -1.15 9.09 4.50
C VAL A 144 -2.37 9.49 3.69
N GLU A 145 -2.63 8.73 2.62
CA GLU A 145 -3.93 8.70 1.95
C GLU A 145 -4.61 7.37 2.27
N TYR A 146 -5.88 7.41 2.65
CA TYR A 146 -6.62 6.21 3.01
C TYR A 146 -8.06 6.26 2.51
N THR A 147 -8.55 5.12 2.02
CA THR A 147 -9.92 4.96 1.55
C THR A 147 -10.69 4.08 2.53
N LEU A 148 -11.80 4.60 3.05
CA LEU A 148 -12.78 3.84 3.81
C LEU A 148 -13.94 3.47 2.89
N SER A 149 -14.21 2.18 2.74
CA SER A 149 -15.34 1.68 1.97
C SER A 149 -16.44 1.22 2.91
N PHE A 150 -17.66 1.69 2.65
CA PHE A 150 -18.84 1.35 3.42
C PHE A 150 -19.89 0.71 2.50
N GLU A 151 -20.53 -0.33 3.00
CA GLU A 151 -21.67 -0.97 2.36
C GLU A 151 -22.58 -1.56 3.44
N ARG A 152 -23.86 -1.73 3.11
CA ARG A 152 -24.78 -2.53 3.92
C ARG A 152 -24.57 -4.00 3.55
N GLU A 153 -24.50 -4.87 4.55
CA GLU A 153 -24.34 -6.32 4.36
C GLU A 153 -25.48 -6.95 3.53
N GLU A 154 -26.66 -6.32 3.56
CA GLU A 154 -27.86 -6.76 2.84
C GLU A 154 -27.89 -6.33 1.36
N ASP A 155 -26.98 -5.46 0.91
CA ASP A 155 -26.93 -5.02 -0.48
C ASP A 155 -26.11 -6.02 -1.32
N PRO A 156 -26.72 -6.75 -2.28
CA PRO A 156 -25.99 -7.73 -3.08
C PRO A 156 -24.77 -7.09 -3.74
N LYS A 157 -23.63 -7.78 -3.66
CA LYS A 157 -22.40 -7.40 -4.36
C LYS A 157 -22.73 -7.26 -5.84
N PRO A 158 -22.44 -6.12 -6.51
CA PRO A 158 -22.74 -5.98 -7.93
C PRO A 158 -21.97 -7.07 -8.66
N LYS A 159 -22.69 -8.02 -9.27
CA LYS A 159 -22.08 -8.89 -10.27
C LYS A 159 -21.68 -7.95 -11.40
N ILE A 160 -20.40 -7.91 -11.72
CA ILE A 160 -19.92 -7.21 -12.91
C ILE A 160 -20.57 -7.94 -14.09
N GLU A 161 -21.68 -7.41 -14.57
CA GLU A 161 -22.35 -7.90 -15.76
C GLU A 161 -21.81 -7.06 -16.93
N PRO A 162 -21.10 -7.68 -17.89
CA PRO A 162 -20.60 -6.95 -19.05
C PRO A 162 -21.78 -6.39 -19.84
N GLU A 163 -21.64 -5.10 -20.12
CA GLU A 163 -22.51 -4.23 -20.90
C GLU A 163 -23.06 -4.89 -22.18
N LEU A 164 -24.39 -5.04 -22.17
CA LEU A 164 -25.33 -4.82 -23.26
C LEU A 164 -24.73 -4.52 -24.66
N VAL A 165 -24.77 -5.49 -25.58
CA VAL A 165 -24.75 -5.20 -27.03
C VAL A 165 -26.19 -5.19 -27.56
N LEU A 166 -26.70 -3.96 -27.67
CA LEU A 166 -27.65 -3.42 -28.65
C LEU A 166 -28.84 -4.29 -29.09
N THR A 167 -30.01 -3.92 -28.58
CA THR A 167 -31.31 -4.24 -29.14
C THR A 167 -31.44 -3.73 -30.59
N LYS A 168 -32.06 -4.57 -31.41
CA LYS A 168 -32.49 -4.39 -32.80
C LYS A 168 -33.12 -3.01 -33.04
N ASN A 169 -32.79 -2.38 -34.17
CA ASN A 169 -33.42 -1.16 -34.65
C ASN A 169 -34.56 -1.52 -35.64
N PRO A 170 -35.84 -1.21 -35.35
CA PRO A 170 -36.93 -1.30 -36.31
C PRO A 170 -37.23 0.09 -36.87
N LYS A 171 -36.93 0.29 -38.16
CA LYS A 171 -37.66 1.12 -39.14
C LYS A 171 -36.72 1.53 -40.28
N GLU A 172 -36.93 0.97 -41.46
CA GLU A 172 -36.81 1.75 -42.69
C GLU A 172 -38.02 1.41 -43.57
N GLU A 173 -38.96 2.35 -43.61
CA GLU A 173 -40.08 2.39 -44.52
C GLU A 173 -39.58 2.81 -45.92
N THR A 174 -40.01 2.05 -46.93
CA THR A 174 -40.52 2.56 -48.21
C THR A 174 -39.63 3.48 -49.06
N LYS A 175 -39.10 2.96 -50.18
CA LYS A 175 -39.20 3.69 -51.47
C LYS A 175 -38.97 2.82 -52.71
N LYS A 176 -40.02 2.80 -53.53
CA LYS A 176 -40.10 2.63 -55.00
C LYS A 176 -39.91 1.25 -55.63
#